data_AF-A0ABD3FTN3-F1
#
_entry.id   AF-A0ABD3FTN3-F1
#
_cell.length_a   1.000
_cell.length_b   1.000
_cell.length_c   1.000
_cell.angle_alpha   90.00
_cell.angle_beta   90.00
_cell.angle_gamma   90.00
#
_symmetry.space_group_name_H-M   'P 1'
#
loop_
_entity.id
_entity.type
_entity.pdbx_description
1 polymer ?
#
loop_
_entity_poly.entity_id
_entity_poly.type
_entity_poly.pdbx_seq_one_letter_code
_entity_poly.pdbx_strand_id
1 'polypeptide(L)'
;MDRNAPQTYKFSSMDKCLAEAEEFIRYALDKNDELVRPVVTPRFVPTCSLELLKGLGALAKKYDVHVQSHIAESKDEEAFVETAPRTKRYGAV
;
A
#
# COMPACT_ATOMS: atom_id res chain seq x y z
N MET A 1 3.58 -4.02 -4.95
CA MET A 1 3.86 -3.08 -6.06
C MET A 1 3.35 -3.71 -7.35
N ASP A 2 2.78 -2.93 -8.25
CA ASP A 2 2.27 -3.39 -9.57
C ASP A 2 2.89 -2.64 -10.75
N ARG A 3 3.50 -1.47 -10.54
CA ARG A 3 4.09 -0.66 -11.59
C ARG A 3 5.48 -0.15 -11.21
N ASN A 4 6.24 0.31 -12.21
CA ASN A 4 7.52 1.01 -12.02
C ASN A 4 8.53 0.28 -11.10
N ALA A 5 8.54 -1.05 -11.15
CA ALA A 5 9.41 -1.91 -10.36
C ALA A 5 9.91 -3.09 -11.24
N PRO A 6 11.01 -3.76 -10.86
CA PRO A 6 11.43 -5.00 -11.52
C PRO A 6 10.31 -6.06 -11.51
N GLN A 7 10.24 -6.90 -12.54
CA GLN A 7 9.15 -7.88 -12.67
C GLN A 7 9.10 -8.86 -11.49
N THR A 8 10.25 -9.20 -10.92
CA THR A 8 10.37 -10.07 -9.73
C THR A 8 9.84 -9.45 -8.45
N TYR A 9 9.65 -8.12 -8.42
CA TYR A 9 9.12 -7.37 -7.27
C TYR A 9 7.64 -7.01 -7.42
N LYS A 10 7.05 -7.28 -8.59
CA LYS A 10 5.62 -7.07 -8.84
C LYS A 10 4.83 -8.30 -8.44
N PHE A 11 3.66 -8.08 -7.85
CA PHE A 11 2.73 -9.19 -7.66
C PHE A 11 2.16 -9.64 -9.00
N SER A 12 1.82 -10.93 -9.09
CA SER A 12 1.29 -11.54 -10.31
C SER A 12 -0.21 -11.27 -10.52
N SER A 13 -0.95 -10.93 -9.47
CA SER A 13 -2.38 -10.60 -9.52
C SER A 13 -2.76 -9.61 -8.42
N MET A 14 -3.63 -8.65 -8.75
CA MET A 14 -4.18 -7.67 -7.81
C MET A 14 -5.01 -8.34 -6.72
N ASP A 15 -5.93 -9.22 -7.12
CA ASP A 15 -6.83 -9.90 -6.18
C ASP A 15 -6.04 -10.76 -5.20
N LYS A 16 -4.99 -11.42 -5.70
CA LYS A 16 -4.08 -12.20 -4.86
C LYS A 16 -3.32 -11.31 -3.88
N CYS A 17 -2.80 -10.17 -4.33
CA CYS A 17 -2.11 -9.22 -3.46
C CYS A 17 -3.01 -8.69 -2.33
N LEU A 18 -4.26 -8.36 -2.64
CA LEU A 18 -5.22 -7.89 -1.63
C LEU A 18 -5.65 -9.00 -0.68
N ALA A 19 -5.86 -10.22 -1.19
CA ALA A 19 -6.18 -11.38 -0.38
C ALA A 19 -5.05 -11.74 0.59
N GLU A 20 -3.80 -11.73 0.13
CA GLU A 20 -2.61 -11.97 0.98
C GLU A 20 -2.42 -10.87 2.03
N ALA A 21 -2.67 -9.60 1.67
CA ALA A 21 -2.64 -8.50 2.64
C ALA A 21 -3.73 -8.65 3.72
N GLU A 22 -4.95 -9.01 3.32
CA GLU A 22 -6.04 -9.29 4.26
C GLU A 22 -5.74 -10.51 5.15
N GLU A 23 -5.19 -11.57 4.58
CA GLU A 23 -4.75 -12.76 5.33
C GLU A 23 -3.71 -12.39 6.39
N PHE A 24 -2.71 -11.57 6.04
CA PHE A 24 -1.71 -11.10 6.99
C PHE A 24 -2.31 -10.27 8.13
N ILE A 25 -3.22 -9.33 7.80
CA ILE A 25 -3.91 -8.52 8.81
C ILE A 25 -4.67 -9.44 9.78
N ARG A 26 -5.43 -10.40 9.26
CA ARG A 26 -6.20 -11.34 10.08
C ARG A 26 -5.28 -12.22 10.93
N TYR A 27 -4.19 -12.73 10.37
CA TYR A 27 -3.20 -13.53 11.08
C TYR A 27 -2.60 -12.77 12.27
N ALA A 28 -2.24 -11.50 12.08
CA ALA A 28 -1.67 -10.67 13.14
C ALA A 28 -2.70 -10.35 14.22
N LEU A 29 -3.93 -9.99 13.85
CA LEU A 29 -5.01 -9.70 14.80
C LEU A 29 -5.42 -10.94 15.61
N ASP A 30 -5.41 -12.13 15.00
CA ASP A 30 -5.72 -13.40 15.66
C ASP A 30 -4.72 -13.77 16.78
N LYS A 31 -3.53 -13.15 16.80
CA LYS A 31 -2.60 -13.28 17.92
C LYS A 31 -3.12 -12.66 19.21
N ASN A 32 -4.08 -11.74 19.12
CA ASN A 32 -4.70 -11.05 20.25
C ASN A 32 -3.66 -10.48 21.24
N ASP A 33 -2.60 -9.89 20.69
CA ASP A 33 -1.49 -9.29 21.42
C ASP A 33 -1.68 -7.77 21.49
N GLU A 34 -1.58 -7.18 22.68
CA GLU A 34 -1.79 -5.74 22.88
C GLU A 34 -0.64 -4.88 22.31
N LEU A 35 0.56 -5.44 22.16
CA LEU A 35 1.78 -4.76 21.73
C LEU A 35 2.07 -4.93 20.23
N VAL A 36 1.47 -5.93 19.58
CA VAL A 36 1.71 -6.23 18.16
C VAL A 36 0.49 -5.91 17.32
N ARG A 37 0.63 -4.99 16.37
CA ARG A 37 -0.44 -4.60 15.42
C ARG A 37 0.03 -4.68 13.97
N PRO A 38 -0.83 -5.16 13.04
CA PRO A 38 -0.52 -5.11 11.62
C PRO A 38 -0.55 -3.66 11.08
N VAL A 39 0.17 -3.45 9.98
CA VAL A 39 0.22 -2.18 9.26
C VAL A 39 0.14 -2.43 7.75
N VAL A 40 -0.76 -1.73 7.07
CA VAL A 40 -0.88 -1.76 5.61
C VAL A 40 0.26 -0.94 5.02
N THR A 41 1.05 -1.54 4.12
CA THR A 41 2.33 -0.94 3.69
C THR A 41 2.45 -0.82 2.16
N PRO A 42 1.74 0.14 1.52
CA PRO A 42 2.10 0.54 0.17
C PRO A 42 3.51 1.12 0.18
N ARG A 43 4.40 0.65 -0.69
CA ARG A 43 5.82 1.09 -0.65
C ARG A 43 5.96 2.60 -0.83
N PHE A 44 5.52 3.12 -1.98
CA PHE A 44 5.45 4.54 -2.30
C PHE A 44 4.62 4.74 -3.57
N VAL A 45 4.04 5.93 -3.76
CA VAL A 45 3.02 6.21 -4.81
C VAL A 45 3.45 5.82 -6.23
N PRO A 46 4.69 6.08 -6.69
CA PRO A 46 5.13 5.69 -8.03
C PRO A 46 5.05 4.19 -8.34
N THR A 47 5.12 3.30 -7.34
CA THR A 47 5.11 1.84 -7.56
C THR A 47 3.78 1.15 -7.33
N CYS A 48 2.77 1.92 -6.93
CA CYS A 48 1.42 1.45 -6.62
C CYS A 48 0.41 2.14 -7.55
N SER A 49 -0.36 1.39 -8.33
CA SER A 49 -1.48 1.96 -9.09
C SER A 49 -2.55 2.53 -8.16
N LEU A 50 -3.42 3.38 -8.71
CA LEU A 50 -4.53 3.94 -7.95
C LEU A 50 -5.47 2.84 -7.42
N GLU A 51 -5.71 1.80 -8.23
CA GLU A 51 -6.59 0.70 -7.83
C GLU A 51 -5.99 -0.12 -6.69
N LEU A 52 -4.66 -0.36 -6.72
CA LEU A 52 -3.97 -0.97 -5.58
C LEU A 52 -4.10 -0.11 -4.32
N LEU A 53 -3.85 1.19 -4.43
CA LEU A 53 -3.92 2.11 -3.28
C LEU A 53 -5.33 2.17 -2.68
N LYS A 54 -6.38 2.18 -3.51
CA LYS A 54 -7.78 2.11 -3.05
C LYS A 54 -8.07 0.79 -2.34
N GLY A 55 -7.64 -0.33 -2.91
CA GLY A 55 -7.84 -1.66 -2.31
C GLY A 55 -7.16 -1.78 -0.95
N LEU A 56 -5.90 -1.34 -0.85
CA LEU A 56 -5.16 -1.30 0.42
C LEU A 56 -5.78 -0.34 1.43
N GLY A 57 -6.23 0.85 1.00
CA GLY A 57 -6.94 1.80 1.86
C GLY A 57 -8.27 1.24 2.39
N ALA A 58 -9.01 0.51 1.54
CA ALA A 58 -10.23 -0.17 1.96
C ALA A 58 -9.96 -1.25 3.04
N LEU A 59 -8.87 -2.00 2.92
CA LEU A 59 -8.44 -2.96 3.95
C LEU A 59 -8.04 -2.25 5.25
N ALA A 60 -7.23 -1.17 5.15
CA ALA A 60 -6.82 -0.39 6.32
C ALA A 60 -8.04 0.10 7.11
N LYS A 61 -9.04 0.64 6.40
CA LYS A 61 -10.31 1.09 6.99
C LYS A 61 -11.17 -0.06 7.52
N LYS A 62 -11.25 -1.19 6.80
CA LYS A 62 -12.06 -2.36 7.20
C LYS A 62 -11.61 -2.94 8.54
N TYR A 63 -10.30 -2.97 8.79
CA TYR A 63 -9.70 -3.58 9.97
C TYR A 63 -9.25 -2.56 11.03
N ASP A 64 -9.44 -1.26 10.78
CA ASP A 64 -8.95 -0.16 11.63
C ASP A 64 -7.45 -0.28 11.93
N VAL A 65 -6.65 -0.51 10.89
CA VAL A 65 -5.19 -0.70 10.99
C VAL A 65 -4.45 0.49 10.39
N HIS A 66 -3.25 0.73 10.88
CA HIS A 66 -2.41 1.84 10.41
C HIS A 66 -1.92 1.62 8.97
N VAL A 67 -1.45 2.72 8.37
CA VAL A 67 -0.81 2.73 7.06
C VAL A 67 0.60 3.30 7.20
N GLN A 68 1.56 2.67 6.54
CA GLN A 68 2.95 3.14 6.45
C GLN A 68 3.38 3.20 4.97
N SER A 69 4.09 4.26 4.60
CA SER A 69 4.63 4.44 3.24
C SER A 69 5.83 5.40 3.25
N HIS A 70 6.48 5.57 2.11
CA HIS A 70 7.49 6.62 1.90
C HIS A 70 6.84 7.86 1.27
N ILE A 71 7.31 9.06 1.66
CA ILE A 71 6.82 10.34 1.14
C ILE A 71 7.95 11.37 1.12
N ALA A 72 8.13 12.02 -0.04
CA ALA A 72 9.06 13.14 -0.23
C ALA A 72 10.47 12.86 0.32
N GLU A 73 10.98 11.65 0.08
CA GLU A 73 12.29 11.18 0.53
C GLU A 73 13.42 11.79 -0.31
N SER A 74 13.16 12.12 -1.58
CA SER A 74 14.13 12.77 -2.47
C SER A 74 13.49 13.63 -3.55
N LYS A 75 14.28 14.55 -4.13
CA LYS A 75 13.84 15.39 -5.26
C LYS A 75 13.51 14.58 -6.52
N ASP A 76 14.23 13.49 -6.75
CA ASP A 76 13.95 12.57 -7.85
C ASP A 76 12.62 11.83 -7.63
N GLU A 77 12.31 11.43 -6.39
CA GLU A 77 11.01 10.86 -6.04
C GLU A 77 9.88 11.87 -6.27
N GLU A 78 10.03 13.10 -5.77
CA GLU A 78 9.06 14.17 -5.97
C GLU A 78 8.79 14.40 -7.47
N ALA A 79 9.86 14.54 -8.27
CA ALA A 79 9.76 14.70 -9.72
C ALA A 79 9.07 13.49 -10.39
N PHE A 80 9.34 12.27 -9.93
CA PHE A 80 8.68 11.08 -10.46
C PHE A 80 7.18 11.08 -10.14
N VAL A 81 6.79 11.45 -8.92
CA VAL A 81 5.37 11.58 -8.55
C VAL A 81 4.66 12.62 -9.42
N GLU A 82 5.32 13.72 -9.79
CA GLU A 82 4.73 14.74 -10.68
C GLU A 82 4.43 14.24 -12.09
N THR A 83 5.15 13.21 -12.58
CA THR A 83 4.85 12.57 -13.88
C THR A 83 3.63 11.66 -13.83
N ALA A 84 3.17 11.26 -12.64
CA ALA A 84 2.03 10.38 -12.50
C ALA A 84 0.72 11.12 -12.82
N PRO A 85 -0.32 10.42 -13.34
CA PRO A 85 -1.62 11.04 -13.59
C PRO A 85 -2.15 11.69 -12.31
N ARG A 86 -2.39 13.01 -12.36
CA ARG A 86 -2.88 13.77 -11.20
C ARG A 86 -4.21 13.21 -10.73
N THR A 87 -4.21 12.52 -9.59
CA THR A 87 -5.42 12.32 -8.80
C THR A 87 -5.44 13.32 -7.65
N LYS A 88 -6.64 13.74 -7.26
CA LYS A 88 -6.82 14.64 -6.12
C LYS A 88 -6.38 13.91 -4.84
N ARG A 89 -5.15 14.20 -4.38
CA ARG A 89 -4.61 13.89 -3.04
C ARG A 89 -4.59 12.39 -2.66
N TYR A 90 -3.41 11.79 -2.72
CA TYR A 90 -3.17 10.41 -2.30
C TYR A 90 -3.18 10.19 -0.78
N GLY A 91 -2.97 11.23 0.04
CA GLY A 91 -2.94 11.13 1.51
C GLY A 91 -4.30 11.21 2.21
N ALA A 92 -5.40 11.05 1.47
CA ALA A 92 -6.77 11.15 2.00
C ALA A 92 -7.55 9.83 1.91
N VAL A 93 -6.86 8.70 1.71
CA VAL A 93 -7.46 7.35 1.76
C VAL A 93 -7.58 6.89 3.19
#